data_AF-A0A7R9G7L9-F1
#
_entry.id   AF-A0A7R9G7L9-F1
#
_cell.length_a   1.000
_cell.length_b   1.000
_cell.length_c   1.000
_cell.angle_alpha   90.00
_cell.angle_beta   90.00
_cell.angle_gamma   90.00
#
_symmetry.space_group_name_H-M   'P 1'
#
loop_
_entity.id
_entity.type
_entity.pdbx_description
1 polymer ?
#
loop_
_entity_poly.entity_id
_entity_poly.type
_entity_poly.pdbx_seq_one_letter_code
_entity_poly.pdbx_strand_id
1 'polypeptide(L)'
;MDFKERAGRLKAAKNLIGRGITNLVVIGGDGSLTGANLFRQEWKSLLEELVNTSEITPEQSQKYNHLHIAGLVGSIDNDFCGTDMTIGTDSALHRIIEAIDAIVSTAYSHQRTFIMEVMGRHCGYVSFKAT
;
A
#
# COMPACT_ATOMS: atom_id res chain seq x y z
N MET A 1 -13.33 -5.38 -6.89
CA MET A 1 -12.11 -5.90 -7.53
C MET A 1 -11.64 -4.96 -8.65
N ASP A 2 -12.06 -3.71 -8.62
CA ASP A 2 -12.25 -2.95 -9.85
C ASP A 2 -10.93 -2.46 -10.45
N PHE A 3 -9.94 -2.10 -9.61
CA PHE A 3 -8.65 -1.58 -10.08
C PHE A 3 -7.69 -2.67 -10.61
N LYS A 4 -7.91 -3.94 -10.22
CA LYS A 4 -7.16 -5.07 -10.79
C LYS A 4 -7.53 -5.29 -12.27
N GLU A 5 -8.75 -4.91 -12.64
CA GLU A 5 -9.23 -4.94 -14.01
C GLU A 5 -8.85 -3.66 -14.76
N ARG A 6 -8.60 -3.81 -16.06
CA ARG A 6 -8.25 -2.67 -16.94
C ARG A 6 -9.34 -1.60 -16.95
N ALA A 7 -10.61 -2.01 -16.91
CA ALA A 7 -11.75 -1.10 -16.86
C ALA A 7 -11.72 -0.15 -15.65
N GLY A 8 -11.32 -0.64 -14.47
CA GLY A 8 -11.19 0.23 -13.30
C GLY A 8 -9.99 1.17 -13.40
N ARG A 9 -8.89 0.74 -14.04
CA ARG A 9 -7.74 1.61 -14.32
C ARG A 9 -8.08 2.71 -15.32
N LEU A 10 -8.85 2.42 -16.37
CA LEU A 10 -9.37 3.42 -17.30
C LEU A 10 -10.23 4.46 -16.58
N LYS A 11 -11.15 4.01 -15.73
CA LYS A 11 -12.00 4.90 -14.91
C LYS A 11 -11.14 5.78 -14.00
N ALA A 12 -10.10 5.23 -13.38
CA ALA A 12 -9.18 5.99 -12.55
C ALA A 12 -8.39 7.04 -13.36
N ALA A 13 -7.84 6.65 -14.51
CA ALA A 13 -7.12 7.55 -15.41
C ALA A 13 -8.02 8.72 -15.86
N LYS A 14 -9.25 8.44 -16.31
CA LYS A 14 -10.24 9.46 -16.67
C LYS A 14 -10.47 10.46 -15.53
N ASN A 15 -10.66 9.97 -14.31
CA ASN A 15 -10.89 10.84 -13.15
C ASN A 15 -9.69 11.73 -12.83
N LEU A 16 -8.46 11.22 -12.98
CA LEU A 16 -7.24 11.99 -12.77
C LEU A 16 -7.08 13.07 -13.83
N ILE A 17 -7.25 12.72 -15.11
CA ILE A 17 -7.19 13.66 -16.24
C ILE A 17 -8.24 14.76 -16.12
N GLY A 18 -9.48 14.40 -15.77
CA GLY A 18 -10.57 15.35 -15.56
C GLY A 18 -10.29 16.38 -14.46
N ARG A 19 -9.33 16.10 -13.55
CA ARG A 19 -8.88 17.01 -12.49
C ARG A 19 -7.49 17.59 -12.73
N GLY A 20 -6.85 17.26 -13.86
CA GLY A 20 -5.48 17.68 -14.17
C GLY A 20 -4.42 17.12 -13.23
N ILE A 21 -4.65 15.93 -12.68
CA ILE A 21 -3.73 15.27 -11.74
C ILE A 21 -2.82 14.31 -12.52
N THR A 22 -1.51 14.59 -12.51
CA THR A 22 -0.46 13.73 -13.08
C THR A 22 0.62 13.33 -12.09
N ASN A 23 0.50 13.77 -10.84
CA ASN A 23 1.41 13.45 -9.76
C ASN A 23 0.65 12.67 -8.70
N LEU A 24 1.07 11.44 -8.43
CA LEU A 24 0.43 10.54 -7.49
C LEU A 24 1.41 10.12 -6.41
N VAL A 25 1.01 10.28 -5.15
CA VAL A 25 1.70 9.68 -4.01
C VAL A 25 0.89 8.49 -3.55
N VAL A 26 1.50 7.31 -3.56
CA VAL A 26 0.85 6.05 -3.16
C VAL A 26 1.45 5.58 -1.86
N ILE A 27 0.61 5.45 -0.83
CA ILE A 27 1.01 4.96 0.50
C ILE A 27 0.37 3.60 0.73
N GLY A 28 1.17 2.56 0.95
CA GLY A 28 0.65 1.23 1.25
C GLY A 28 1.73 0.15 1.23
N GLY A 29 1.31 -1.10 1.36
CA GLY A 29 2.21 -2.26 1.29
C GLY A 29 2.56 -2.66 -0.14
N ASP A 30 3.22 -3.81 -0.26
CA ASP A 30 3.75 -4.35 -1.52
C ASP A 30 2.72 -4.37 -2.67
N GLY A 31 1.51 -4.89 -2.40
CA GLY A 31 0.46 -4.98 -3.41
C GLY A 31 0.00 -3.62 -3.97
N SER A 32 -0.01 -2.58 -3.13
CA SER A 32 -0.38 -1.22 -3.55
C SER A 32 0.70 -0.61 -4.45
N LEU A 33 1.97 -0.77 -4.08
CA LEU A 33 3.10 -0.24 -4.85
C LEU A 33 3.27 -0.98 -6.18
N THR A 34 3.05 -2.30 -6.18
CA THR A 34 3.00 -3.10 -7.42
C THR A 34 1.89 -2.63 -8.35
N GLY A 35 0.68 -2.40 -7.83
CA GLY A 35 -0.44 -1.88 -8.62
C GLY A 35 -0.18 -0.48 -9.18
N ALA A 36 0.49 0.39 -8.42
CA ALA A 36 0.88 1.72 -8.87
C ALA A 36 1.92 1.67 -10.00
N ASN A 37 2.90 0.77 -9.90
CA ASN A 37 3.89 0.55 -10.95
C ASN A 37 3.24 0.08 -12.26
N LEU A 38 2.32 -0.91 -12.17
CA LEU A 38 1.55 -1.37 -13.34
C LEU A 38 0.74 -0.23 -13.96
N PHE A 39 0.06 0.57 -13.14
CA PHE A 39 -0.74 1.70 -13.61
C PHE A 39 0.10 2.75 -14.35
N ARG A 40 1.32 3.02 -13.88
CA ARG A 40 2.28 3.90 -14.57
C ARG A 40 2.74 3.33 -15.91
N GLN A 41 3.04 2.04 -15.96
CA GLN A 41 3.48 1.36 -17.19
C GLN A 41 2.39 1.37 -18.26
N GLU A 42 1.13 1.15 -17.85
CA GLU A 42 -0.02 1.13 -18.76
C GLU A 42 -0.54 2.53 -19.12
N TRP A 43 -0.07 3.61 -18.47
CA TRP A 43 -0.63 4.96 -18.56
C TRP A 43 -0.88 5.43 -20.00
N LYS A 44 0.12 5.28 -20.89
CA LYS A 44 -0.01 5.68 -22.30
C LYS A 44 -1.13 4.93 -23.02
N SER A 45 -1.18 3.61 -22.84
CA SER A 45 -2.18 2.76 -23.46
C SER A 45 -3.59 3.07 -22.94
N LEU A 46 -3.72 3.44 -21.67
CA LEU A 46 -5.00 3.90 -21.10
C LEU A 46 -5.46 5.23 -21.72
N LEU A 47 -4.54 6.17 -21.93
CA LEU A 47 -4.86 7.46 -22.57
C LEU A 47 -5.28 7.29 -24.02
N GLU A 48 -4.61 6.43 -24.79
CA GLU A 48 -4.98 6.10 -26.17
C GLU A 48 -6.41 5.55 -26.24
N GLU A 49 -6.76 4.63 -25.34
CA GLU A 49 -8.09 4.04 -25.24
C GLU A 49 -9.17 5.07 -24.84
N LEU A 50 -8.84 5.99 -23.93
CA LEU A 50 -9.74 7.08 -23.53
C LEU A 50 -9.96 8.10 -24.65
N VAL A 51 -8.96 8.35 -25.51
CA VAL A 51 -9.13 9.19 -26.71
C VAL A 51 -10.02 8.48 -27.72
N ASN A 52 -9.79 7.19 -27.98
CA ASN A 52 -10.59 6.41 -28.93
C ASN A 52 -12.07 6.31 -28.53
N THR A 53 -12.34 6.26 -27.24
CA THR A 53 -13.70 6.23 -26.69
C THR A 53 -14.33 7.62 -26.55
N SER A 54 -13.63 8.69 -26.97
CA SER A 54 -14.06 10.09 -26.86
C SER A 54 -14.32 10.55 -25.41
N GLU A 55 -13.68 9.89 -24.44
CA GLU A 55 -13.81 10.20 -23.01
C GLU A 55 -12.88 11.33 -22.56
N ILE A 56 -11.79 11.55 -23.31
CA ILE A 56 -10.86 12.68 -23.16
C ILE A 56 -10.48 13.23 -24.53
N THR A 57 -10.06 14.50 -24.61
CA THR A 57 -9.61 15.09 -25.88
C THR A 57 -8.14 14.74 -26.17
N PRO A 58 -7.71 14.73 -27.46
CA PRO A 58 -6.32 14.53 -27.83
C PRO A 58 -5.36 15.54 -27.16
N GLU A 59 -5.80 16.79 -26.95
CA GLU A 59 -5.01 17.82 -26.28
C GLU A 59 -4.80 17.49 -24.80
N GLN A 60 -5.83 16.96 -24.12
CA GLN A 60 -5.71 16.48 -22.74
C GLN A 60 -4.74 15.30 -22.65
N SER A 61 -4.84 14.35 -23.58
CA SER A 61 -3.91 13.21 -23.65
C SER A 61 -2.45 13.66 -23.82
N GLN A 62 -2.19 14.64 -24.70
CA GLN A 62 -0.84 15.20 -24.86
C GLN A 62 -0.36 15.97 -23.63
N LYS A 63 -1.23 16.79 -23.02
CA LYS A 63 -0.90 17.60 -21.85
C LYS A 63 -0.54 16.75 -20.63
N TYR A 64 -1.21 15.62 -20.46
CA TYR A 64 -1.07 14.74 -19.30
C TYR A 64 -0.44 13.38 -19.65
N ASN A 65 0.45 13.39 -20.65
CA ASN A 65 1.07 12.18 -21.22
C ASN A 65 1.98 11.40 -20.25
N HIS A 66 2.36 12.01 -19.12
CA HIS A 66 3.26 11.43 -18.13
C HIS A 66 2.61 11.40 -16.76
N LEU A 67 2.70 10.24 -16.12
CA LEU A 67 2.28 10.03 -14.74
C LEU A 67 3.52 9.90 -13.85
N HIS A 68 3.70 10.85 -12.94
CA HIS A 68 4.71 10.81 -11.89
C HIS A 68 4.14 10.07 -10.69
N ILE A 69 4.87 9.06 -10.21
CA ILE A 69 4.47 8.29 -9.02
C ILE A 69 5.62 8.30 -8.01
N ALA A 70 5.29 8.63 -6.77
CA ALA A 70 6.13 8.39 -5.59
C ALA A 70 5.43 7.37 -4.67
N GLY A 71 6.18 6.39 -4.18
CA GLY A 71 5.69 5.35 -3.28
C GLY A 71 6.20 5.55 -1.86
N LEU A 72 5.32 5.38 -0.87
CA LEU A 72 5.68 5.26 0.54
C LEU A 72 5.21 3.91 1.06
N VAL A 73 6.12 3.20 1.73
CA VAL A 73 5.82 1.87 2.25
C VAL A 73 5.10 1.99 3.59
N GLY A 74 3.80 1.71 3.57
CA GLY A 74 2.96 1.62 4.76
C GLY A 74 2.58 0.18 5.04
N SER A 75 3.24 -0.43 6.02
CA SER A 75 3.03 -1.82 6.45
C SER A 75 3.40 -1.97 7.92
N ILE A 76 2.66 -2.81 8.64
CA ILE A 76 3.05 -3.21 10.01
C ILE A 76 4.06 -4.35 9.97
N ASP A 77 4.06 -5.15 8.90
CA ASP A 77 4.79 -6.42 8.81
C ASP A 77 6.29 -6.23 8.54
N ASN A 78 6.73 -5.02 8.15
CA ASN A 78 8.08 -4.74 7.65
C ASN A 78 8.49 -5.69 6.50
N ASP A 79 7.58 -5.90 5.55
CA ASP A 79 7.65 -6.92 4.52
C ASP A 79 8.14 -6.41 3.15
N PHE A 80 8.61 -5.16 3.05
CA PHE A 80 9.05 -4.57 1.80
C PHE A 80 10.58 -4.54 1.70
N CYS A 81 11.13 -5.24 0.70
CA CYS A 81 12.55 -5.23 0.44
C CYS A 81 13.01 -3.87 -0.13
N GLY A 82 14.17 -3.39 0.33
CA GLY A 82 14.73 -2.10 -0.07
C GLY A 82 14.46 -0.94 0.90
N THR A 83 13.69 -1.17 1.96
CA THR A 83 13.56 -0.25 3.10
C THR A 83 13.94 -0.95 4.39
N ASP A 84 14.68 -0.27 5.28
CA ASP A 84 15.04 -0.84 6.59
C ASP A 84 13.82 -0.98 7.53
N MET A 85 12.85 -0.06 7.40
CA MET A 85 11.64 -0.01 8.21
C MET A 85 10.46 0.52 7.41
N THR A 86 9.28 -0.08 7.59
CA THR A 86 8.02 0.38 7.01
C THR A 86 7.21 1.24 7.98
N ILE A 87 6.43 2.17 7.44
CA ILE A 87 5.56 3.02 8.24
C ILE A 87 4.48 2.14 8.88
N GLY A 88 4.44 2.14 10.22
CA GLY A 88 3.46 1.40 11.02
C GLY A 88 4.04 0.24 11.82
N THR A 89 5.26 -0.23 11.51
CA THR A 89 5.90 -1.34 12.26
C THR A 89 6.14 -0.99 13.72
N ASP A 90 6.70 0.19 14.01
CA ASP A 90 6.94 0.64 15.38
C ASP A 90 5.63 0.79 16.18
N SER A 91 4.62 1.39 15.57
CA SER A 91 3.28 1.51 16.17
C SER A 91 2.66 0.15 16.48
N ALA A 92 2.83 -0.84 15.60
CA ALA A 92 2.32 -2.20 15.82
C ALA A 92 3.10 -2.90 16.94
N LEU A 93 4.43 -2.78 16.95
CA LEU A 93 5.29 -3.33 18.00
C LEU A 93 4.91 -2.76 19.37
N HIS A 94 4.70 -1.45 19.45
CA HIS A 94 4.29 -0.79 20.69
C HIS A 94 2.95 -1.34 21.22
N ARG A 95 1.96 -1.59 20.34
CA ARG A 95 0.68 -2.22 20.72
C ARG A 95 0.87 -3.67 21.20
N ILE A 96 1.78 -4.43 20.59
CA ILE A 96 2.09 -5.79 21.03
C ILE A 96 2.71 -5.78 22.43
N ILE A 97 3.68 -4.89 22.66
CA ILE A 97 4.35 -4.76 23.96
C ILE A 97 3.35 -4.37 25.06
N GLU A 98 2.46 -3.41 24.81
CA GLU A 98 1.41 -3.04 25.78
C GLU A 98 0.50 -4.22 26.14
N ALA A 99 0.14 -5.05 25.15
CA ALA A 99 -0.68 -6.23 25.40
C ALA A 99 0.07 -7.29 26.22
N ILE A 100 1.37 -7.48 25.97
CA ILE A 100 2.24 -8.35 26.76
C ILE A 100 2.31 -7.84 28.20
N ASP A 101 2.63 -6.56 28.40
CA ASP A 101 2.76 -5.95 29.73
C ASP A 101 1.47 -6.09 30.55
N ALA A 102 0.32 -5.94 29.90
CA ALA A 102 -0.98 -6.11 30.56
C ALA A 102 -1.21 -7.53 31.11
N ILE A 103 -0.72 -8.58 30.44
CA ILE A 103 -0.94 -9.97 30.86
C ILE A 103 0.18 -10.53 31.76
N VAL A 104 1.40 -9.98 31.69
CA VAL A 104 2.58 -10.45 32.44
C VAL A 104 2.31 -10.52 33.94
N SER A 105 1.66 -9.51 34.51
CA SER A 105 1.33 -9.49 35.94
C SER A 105 0.49 -10.71 36.38
N THR A 106 -0.47 -11.11 35.54
CA THR A 106 -1.35 -12.26 35.80
C THR A 106 -0.70 -13.61 35.51
N ALA A 107 0.26 -13.63 34.57
CA ALA A 107 1.04 -14.82 34.27
C ALA A 107 1.92 -15.22 35.45
N TYR A 108 2.60 -14.24 36.06
CA TYR A 108 3.43 -14.47 37.24
C TYR A 108 2.63 -14.87 38.49
N SER A 109 1.47 -14.23 38.74
CA SER A 109 0.70 -14.50 39.96
C SER A 109 0.09 -15.91 40.00
N HIS A 110 -0.26 -16.48 38.85
CA HIS A 110 -0.92 -17.77 38.75
C HIS A 110 -0.08 -18.86 38.05
N GLN A 111 1.20 -18.59 37.78
CA GLN A 111 2.10 -19.49 37.04
C GLN A 111 1.49 -20.00 35.73
N ARG A 112 0.88 -19.08 34.96
CA ARG A 112 0.21 -19.41 33.70
C ARG A 112 1.14 -19.23 32.52
N THR A 113 1.05 -20.15 31.57
CA THR A 113 1.64 -19.99 30.23
C THR A 113 0.62 -19.34 29.30
N PHE A 114 1.02 -18.26 28.64
CA PHE A 114 0.22 -17.60 27.60
C PHE A 114 0.88 -17.81 26.25
N ILE A 115 0.06 -18.00 25.21
CA ILE A 115 0.48 -18.02 23.82
C ILE A 115 -0.17 -16.81 23.16
N MET A 116 0.64 -15.89 22.62
CA MET A 116 0.16 -14.71 21.91
C MET A 116 0.48 -14.82 20.42
N GLU A 117 -0.56 -14.88 19.60
CA GLU A 117 -0.44 -14.77 18.14
C GLU A 117 -0.39 -13.28 17.76
N VAL A 118 0.61 -12.90 16.94
CA VAL A 118 0.76 -11.54 16.43
C VAL A 118 0.62 -11.52 14.91
N MET A 119 0.31 -10.35 14.36
CA MET A 119 0.29 -10.15 12.90
C MET A 119 1.71 -10.28 12.32
N GLY A 120 1.86 -10.17 11.00
CA GLY A 120 3.13 -10.41 10.32
C GLY A 120 2.97 -11.05 8.93
N ARG A 121 1.78 -11.59 8.63
CA ARG A 121 1.49 -12.33 7.37
C ARG A 121 2.55 -13.41 7.09
N HIS A 122 3.48 -13.15 6.18
CA HIS A 122 4.56 -14.06 5.78
C HIS A 122 5.94 -13.55 6.24
N CYS A 123 5.96 -12.55 7.11
CA CYS A 123 7.14 -11.91 7.69
C CYS A 123 7.11 -12.04 9.22
N GLY A 124 8.15 -12.65 9.78
CA GLY A 124 8.29 -12.83 11.24
C GLY A 124 8.82 -11.59 11.98
N TYR A 125 9.03 -10.46 11.30
CA TYR A 125 9.77 -9.32 11.87
C TYR A 125 9.17 -8.82 13.19
N VAL A 126 7.86 -8.56 13.22
CA VAL A 126 7.19 -8.06 14.43
C VAL A 126 7.15 -9.07 15.55
N SER A 127 6.99 -10.37 15.26
CA SER A 127 7.04 -11.42 16.29
C SER A 127 8.43 -11.55 16.89
N PHE A 128 9.46 -11.54 16.03
CA PHE A 128 10.84 -11.62 16.47
C PHE A 128 11.26 -10.41 17.31
N LYS A 129 10.79 -9.21 16.96
CA LYS A 129 11.11 -7.97 17.69
C LYS A 129 10.32 -7.78 18.98
N ALA A 130 9.18 -8.44 19.13
CA ALA A 130 8.33 -8.34 20.32
C ALA A 130 8.73 -9.29 21.47
N THR A 131 9.67 -10.20 21.22
CA THR A 131 10.22 -11.14 22.24
C THR A 131 11.48 -10.56 22.85
#